data_AF-A0A8T4EF56-F1
#
_entry.id   AF-A0A8T4EF56-F1
#
_cell.length_a   1.000
_cell.length_b   1.000
_cell.length_c   1.000
_cell.angle_alpha   90.00
_cell.angle_beta   90.00
_cell.angle_gamma   90.00
#
_symmetry.space_group_name_H-M   'P 1'
#
loop_
_entity.id
_entity.type
_entity.pdbx_description
1 polymer ?
#
loop_
_entity_poly.entity_id
_entity_poly.type
_entity_poly.pdbx_seq_one_letter_code
_entity_poly.pdbx_strand_id
1 'polypeptide(L)' 'RGKGIATELLRHIIALSSKRGVHKIALHDTDMSRRIYEKEGFEISKNFFQLHLN' A
#
# COMPACT_ATOMS: atom_id res chain seq x y z
N ARG A 1 -12.63 -14.21 -0.84
CA ARG A 1 -11.43 -13.74 -0.09
C ARG A 1 -10.42 -14.89 -0.05
N GLY A 2 -9.11 -14.65 -0.23
CA GLY A 2 -8.07 -15.71 -0.13
C GLY A 2 -7.22 -16.02 -1.38
N LYS A 3 -7.46 -15.35 -2.52
CA LYS A 3 -6.68 -15.58 -3.77
C LYS A 3 -5.57 -14.54 -4.04
N GLY A 4 -5.22 -13.70 -3.06
CA GLY A 4 -4.19 -12.68 -3.24
C GLY A 4 -4.54 -11.50 -4.17
N ILE A 5 -5.75 -11.46 -4.75
CA ILE A 5 -6.16 -10.43 -5.74
C ILE A 5 -5.96 -9.00 -5.20
N ALA A 6 -6.32 -8.73 -3.95
CA ALA A 6 -6.14 -7.42 -3.35
C ALA A 6 -4.65 -7.03 -3.22
N THR A 7 -3.80 -8.00 -2.91
CA THR A 7 -2.34 -7.80 -2.81
C THR A 7 -1.74 -7.53 -4.18
N GLU A 8 -2.13 -8.30 -5.21
CA GLU A 8 -1.65 -8.08 -6.58
C GLU A 8 -2.15 -6.75 -7.16
N LEU A 9 -3.38 -6.36 -6.85
CA LEU A 9 -3.89 -5.03 -7.21
C LEU A 9 -3.08 -3.92 -6.54
N LEU A 10 -2.78 -4.06 -5.25
CA LEU A 10 -1.96 -3.09 -4.52
C LEU A 10 -0.55 -2.97 -5.13
N ARG A 11 0.11 -4.09 -5.43
CA ARG A 11 1.41 -4.12 -6.10
C ARG A 11 1.38 -3.45 -7.47
N HIS A 12 0.33 -3.71 -8.23
CA HIS A 12 0.13 -3.06 -9.52
C HIS A 12 0.02 -1.53 -9.38
N ILE A 13 -0.73 -1.05 -8.39
CA ILE A 13 -0.89 0.38 -8.10
C ILE A 13 0.45 1.00 -7.68
N ILE A 14 1.22 0.35 -6.80
CA ILE A 14 2.54 0.81 -6.37
C ILE A 14 3.48 0.96 -7.57
N ALA A 15 3.57 -0.08 -8.40
CA ALA A 15 4.43 -0.08 -9.58
C ALA A 15 4.01 1.01 -10.59
N LEU A 16 2.71 1.20 -10.81
CA LEU A 16 2.19 2.24 -11.69
C LEU A 16 2.50 3.65 -11.15
N SER A 17 2.37 3.84 -9.84
CA SER A 17 2.60 5.12 -9.17
C SER A 17 4.08 5.52 -9.23
N SER A 18 4.97 4.57 -8.94
CA SER A 18 6.42 4.78 -9.08
C SER A 18 6.81 5.16 -10.51
N LYS A 19 6.29 4.44 -11.53
CA LYS A 19 6.51 4.79 -12.95
C LYS A 19 6.03 6.18 -13.33
N ARG A 20 5.05 6.73 -12.62
CA ARG A 20 4.50 8.08 -12.84
C ARG A 20 5.22 9.16 -12.04
N GLY A 21 6.27 8.82 -11.30
CA GLY A 21 7.00 9.77 -10.44
C GLY A 21 6.22 10.17 -9.19
N VAL A 22 5.26 9.35 -8.74
CA VAL A 22 4.61 9.56 -7.44
C VAL A 22 5.61 9.20 -6.34
N HIS A 23 5.83 10.11 -5.40
CA HIS A 23 6.79 9.93 -4.32
C HIS A 23 6.17 9.38 -3.03
N LYS A 24 4.83 9.42 -2.90
CA LYS A 24 4.13 8.99 -1.70
C LYS A 24 2.74 8.43 -2.01
N ILE A 25 2.40 7.31 -1.38
CA ILE A 25 1.04 6.76 -1.35
C ILE A 25 0.54 6.80 0.10
N ALA A 26 -0.71 7.26 0.28
CA ALA A 26 -1.41 7.21 1.56
C ALA A 26 -2.70 6.38 1.42
N LEU A 27 -2.91 5.44 2.33
CA LEU A 27 -4.11 4.60 2.40
C LEU A 27 -4.82 4.86 3.72
N HIS A 28 -6.10 5.21 3.64
CA HIS A 28 -6.99 5.14 4.78
C HIS A 28 -7.41 3.69 4.99
N ASP A 29 -7.19 3.13 6.18
CA ASP A 29 -7.62 1.76 6.46
C ASP A 29 -8.20 1.58 7.87
N THR A 30 -9.07 0.60 7.95
CA THR A 30 -9.63 -0.02 9.14
C THR A 30 -8.89 -1.34 9.36
N ASP A 31 -8.07 -1.44 10.42
CA ASP A 31 -7.25 -2.57 10.98
C ASP A 31 -7.08 -3.93 10.26
N MET A 32 -8.10 -4.43 9.54
CA MET A 32 -8.14 -5.74 8.87
C MET A 32 -7.09 -5.95 7.77
N SER A 33 -6.57 -4.88 7.15
CA SER A 33 -5.60 -5.00 6.03
C SER A 33 -4.16 -4.65 6.41
N ARG A 34 -3.92 -4.30 7.68
CA ARG A 34 -2.63 -3.87 8.23
C ARG A 34 -1.46 -4.77 7.86
N ARG A 35 -1.61 -6.08 8.05
CA ARG A 35 -0.54 -7.07 7.75
C ARG A 35 -0.14 -7.11 6.28
N ILE A 36 -1.05 -6.77 5.36
CA ILE A 36 -0.73 -6.73 3.93
C ILE A 36 0.09 -5.48 3.63
N TYR A 37 -0.32 -4.33 4.16
CA TYR A 37 0.40 -3.08 3.93
C TYR A 37 1.79 -3.08 4.55
N GLU A 38 1.94 -3.58 5.77
CA GLU A 38 3.26 -3.73 6.42
C GLU A 38 4.21 -4.61 5.59
N LYS A 39 3.70 -5.68 4.96
CA LYS A 39 4.51 -6.54 4.07
C LYS A 39 4.95 -5.84 2.78
N GLU A 40 4.15 -4.91 2.28
CA GLU A 40 4.47 -4.13 1.08
C GLU A 40 5.25 -2.83 1.41
N GLY A 41 5.71 -2.68 2.65
CA GLY A 41 6.58 -1.58 3.10
C GLY A 41 5.85 -0.32 3.55
N PHE A 42 4.53 -0.37 3.73
CA PHE A 42 3.81 0.76 4.31
C PHE A 42 4.08 0.88 5.81
N GLU A 43 4.24 2.11 6.26
CA GLU A 43 4.36 2.48 7.67
C GLU A 43 3.05 3.07 8.17
N ILE A 44 2.70 2.79 9.44
CA ILE A 44 1.53 3.38 10.07
C ILE A 44 1.84 4.80 10.57
N SER A 45 0.98 5.76 10.25
CA SER A 45 1.07 7.14 10.72
C SER A 45 -0.30 7.63 11.18
N LYS A 46 -0.47 7.81 12.49
CA LYS A 46 -1.72 8.21 13.17
C LYS A 46 -2.93 7.36 12.77
N ASN A 47 -3.56 7.70 11.63
CA ASN A 47 -4.82 7.13 11.13
C ASN A 47 -4.75 6.64 9.67
N PHE A 48 -3.55 6.56 9.08
CA PHE A 48 -3.35 6.11 7.72
C PHE A 48 -2.04 5.32 7.58
N PHE A 49 -1.96 4.51 6.52
CA PHE A 49 -0.74 3.85 6.10
C PHE A 49 -0.06 4.69 5.01
N GLN A 50 1.25 4.88 5.12
CA GLN A 50 2.04 5.63 4.15
C GLN A 50 3.17 4.78 3.57
N LEU A 51 3.39 4.88 2.26
CA LEU A 51 4.53 4.29 1.57
C LEU A 51 5.25 5.41 0.84
N HIS A 52 6.55 5.54 1.09
CA HIS A 52 7.44 6.40 0.34
C HIS A 52 8.02 5.61 -0.83
N LEU A 53 7.86 6.16 -2.04
CA LEU A 53 8.38 5.56 -3.26
C LEU A 53 9.67 6.28 -3.66
N ASN A 54 10.73 5.51 -3.86
CA ASN A 54 12.03 5.99 -4.35
C ASN A 54 11.98 6.30 -5.84
#